data_AF-A0A0K8PD87-F1
#
_entry.id   AF-A0A0K8PD87-F1
#
_cell.length_a   1.000
_cell.length_b   1.000
_cell.length_c   1.000
_cell.angle_alpha   90.00
_cell.angle_beta   90.00
_cell.angle_gamma   90.00
#
_symmetry.space_group_name_H-M   'P 1'
#
loop_
_entity.id
_entity.type
_entity.pdbx_description
1 polymer ?
#
loop_
_entity_poly.entity_id
_entity_poly.type
_entity_poly.pdbx_seq_one_letter_code
_entity_poly.pdbx_strand_id
1 'polypeptide(L)' 'MVSEEEFDAAYAQIRQRGIEHYADPHRKQPGTINHNDGGRGVYFMDPAGHAMELITVPYGGWTS' A
#
# COMPACT_ATOMS: atom_id res chain seq x y z
N MET A 1 5.00 -10.26 -2.51
CA MET A 1 5.64 -9.10 -1.86
C MET A 1 6.40 -8.37 -2.93
N VAL A 2 6.40 -7.05 -2.86
CA VAL A 2 7.12 -6.20 -3.81
C VAL A 2 8.41 -5.70 -3.18
N SER A 3 9.45 -5.50 -3.98
CA SER A 3 10.64 -4.78 -3.52
C SER A 3 10.30 -3.33 -3.18
N GLU A 4 11.21 -2.61 -2.53
CA GLU A 4 11.00 -1.18 -2.28
C GLU A 4 10.91 -0.38 -3.57
N GLU A 5 11.73 -0.68 -4.57
CA GLU A 5 11.71 -0.02 -5.88
C GLU A 5 10.39 -0.30 -6.63
N GLU A 6 9.89 -1.54 -6.56
CA GLU A 6 8.60 -1.91 -7.13
C GLU A 6 7.44 -1.21 -6.41
N PHE A 7 7.53 -1.06 -5.07
CA PHE A 7 6.55 -0.28 -4.31
C PHE A 7 6.55 1.18 -4.76
N ASP A 8 7.71 1.80 -4.92
CA ASP A 8 7.81 3.19 -5.37
C ASP A 8 7.27 3.39 -6.79
N ALA A 9 7.61 2.49 -7.71
CA ALA A 9 7.09 2.53 -9.07
C ALA A 9 5.56 2.37 -9.13
N ALA A 10 5.01 1.41 -8.39
CA ALA A 10 3.58 1.17 -8.32
C ALA A 10 2.84 2.33 -7.63
N TYR A 11 3.37 2.84 -6.51
CA TYR A 11 2.77 3.94 -5.79
C TYR A 11 2.81 5.25 -6.60
N ALA A 12 3.87 5.49 -7.37
CA ALA A 12 3.92 6.60 -8.31
C ALA A 12 2.79 6.51 -9.35
N GLN A 13 2.48 5.32 -9.87
CA GLN A 13 1.36 5.11 -10.79
C GLN A 13 0.00 5.39 -10.13
N ILE A 14 -0.21 4.92 -8.90
CA ILE A 14 -1.43 5.20 -8.11
C ILE A 14 -1.64 6.71 -7.98
N ARG A 15 -0.59 7.44 -7.59
CA ARG A 15 -0.63 8.90 -7.45
C ARG A 15 -0.84 9.62 -8.77
N GLN A 16 -0.13 9.23 -9.83
CA GLN A 16 -0.26 9.84 -11.16
C GLN A 16 -1.66 9.66 -11.75
N ARG A 17 -2.29 8.52 -11.48
CA ARG A 17 -3.66 8.23 -11.94
C ARG A 17 -4.75 8.83 -11.04
N GLY A 18 -4.37 9.50 -9.95
CA GLY A 18 -5.32 10.07 -8.99
C GLY A 18 -6.19 9.01 -8.31
N ILE A 19 -5.69 7.78 -8.20
CA ILE A 19 -6.41 6.69 -7.52
C ILE A 19 -6.37 6.98 -6.03
N GLU A 20 -7.53 6.97 -5.39
CA GLU A 20 -7.61 7.18 -3.96
C GLU A 20 -7.00 5.99 -3.21
N HIS A 21 -6.14 6.30 -2.24
CA HIS A 21 -5.37 5.31 -1.50
C HIS A 21 -5.32 5.67 -0.01
N TYR A 22 -5.06 4.66 0.82
CA TYR A 22 -5.19 4.74 2.26
C TYR A 22 -4.08 3.98 2.99
N ALA A 23 -3.69 4.43 4.18
CA ALA A 23 -2.75 3.71 5.04
C ALA A 23 -3.40 2.50 5.75
N ASP A 24 -4.72 2.48 5.85
CA ASP A 24 -5.48 1.49 6.61
C ASP A 24 -6.66 0.91 5.81
N PRO A 25 -7.08 -0.34 6.08
CA PRO A 25 -8.17 -1.00 5.36
C PRO A 25 -9.54 -0.37 5.67
N HIS A 26 -9.66 0.42 6.74
CA HIS A 26 -10.90 1.12 7.10
C HIS A 26 -11.05 2.46 6.37
N ARG A 27 -10.10 2.81 5.50
CA ARG A 27 -10.13 4.04 4.68
C ARG A 27 -10.21 5.32 5.51
N LYS A 28 -9.56 5.33 6.68
CA LYS A 28 -9.57 6.49 7.59
C LYS A 28 -8.52 7.53 7.25
N GLN A 29 -7.44 7.13 6.58
CA GLN A 29 -6.30 7.99 6.28
C GLN A 29 -6.04 8.09 4.77
N PRO A 30 -6.85 8.85 4.02
CA PRO A 30 -6.66 9.03 2.59
C PRO A 30 -5.34 9.74 2.29
N GLY A 31 -4.69 9.37 1.19
CA GLY A 31 -3.47 10.01 0.71
C GLY A 31 -2.19 9.56 1.42
N THR A 32 -2.26 8.60 2.34
CA THR A 32 -1.14 8.15 3.17
C THR A 32 -0.80 6.67 2.96
N ILE A 33 0.42 6.28 3.33
CA ILE A 33 0.90 4.89 3.37
C ILE A 33 1.16 4.50 4.82
N ASN A 34 1.08 3.21 5.15
CA ASN A 34 1.56 2.68 6.43
C ASN A 34 3.04 2.29 6.34
N HIS A 35 3.67 2.21 7.51
CA HIS A 35 5.05 1.77 7.69
C HIS A 35 5.12 0.58 8.65
N ASN A 36 4.14 -0.33 8.56
CA ASN A 36 4.00 -1.43 9.49
C ASN A 36 5.16 -2.42 9.36
N ASP A 37 5.56 -3.03 10.47
CA ASP A 37 6.62 -4.07 10.53
C ASP A 37 7.98 -3.65 9.92
N GLY A 38 8.26 -2.34 9.90
CA GLY A 38 9.46 -1.77 9.29
C GLY A 38 9.42 -1.72 7.76
N GLY A 39 8.31 -2.13 7.14
CA GLY A 39 8.06 -2.06 5.71
C GLY A 39 7.22 -0.84 5.32
N ARG A 40 6.56 -0.95 4.16
CA ARG A 40 5.62 0.03 3.62
C ARG A 40 4.38 -0.70 3.11
N GLY A 41 3.23 -0.08 3.32
CA GLY A 41 1.94 -0.63 2.91
C GLY A 41 0.97 0.44 2.41
N VAL A 42 0.15 0.11 1.41
CA VAL A 42 -0.92 1.00 0.94
C VAL A 42 -2.13 0.20 0.45
N TYR A 43 -3.31 0.70 0.76
CA TYR A 43 -4.59 0.17 0.29
C TYR A 43 -5.18 1.06 -0.79
N PHE A 44 -5.76 0.48 -1.83
CA PHE A 44 -6.46 1.20 -2.89
C PHE A 44 -7.57 0.33 -3.48
N MET A 45 -8.50 0.93 -4.21
CA MET A 45 -9.62 0.20 -4.83
C MET A 45 -9.32 -0.07 -6.31
N ASP A 46 -9.56 -1.29 -6.77
CA ASP A 46 -9.60 -1.58 -8.20
C ASP A 46 -10.89 -1.01 -8.85
N PRO A 47 -10.96 -0.92 -10.18
CA PRO A 47 -12.17 -0.44 -10.87
C PRO A 47 -13.43 -1.29 -10.63
N ALA A 48 -13.29 -2.53 -10.15
CA ALA A 48 -14.40 -3.41 -9.79
C ALA A 48 -14.86 -3.20 -8.33
N GLY A 49 -14.15 -2.38 -7.55
CA GLY A 49 -14.47 -2.12 -6.14
C GLY A 49 -13.86 -3.13 -5.16
N HIS A 50 -12.88 -3.94 -5.59
CA HIS A 50 -12.08 -4.77 -4.70
C HIS A 50 -11.01 -3.94 -4.00
N ALA A 51 -10.82 -4.20 -2.71
CA ALA A 51 -9.72 -3.64 -1.95
C ALA A 51 -8.42 -4.38 -2.31
N MET A 52 -7.46 -3.65 -2.85
CA MET A 52 -6.13 -4.11 -3.18
C MET A 52 -5.15 -3.57 -2.15
N GLU A 53 -4.13 -4.36 -1.86
CA GLU A 53 -3.09 -4.01 -0.89
C GLU A 53 -1.70 -4.25 -1.51
N LEU A 54 -0.82 -3.27 -1.35
CA LEU A 54 0.59 -3.36 -1.70
C LEU A 54 1.41 -3.33 -0.40
N ILE A 55 2.25 -4.33 -0.15
CA ILE A 55 3.14 -4.40 1.02
C ILE A 55 4.56 -4.83 0.61
N THR A 56 5.57 -4.22 1.25
CA THR A 56 6.99 -4.60 1.05
C THR A 56 7.46 -5.68 2.03
N VAL A 57 6.79 -5.82 3.18
CA VAL A 57 7.13 -6.79 4.24
C VAL A 57 5.85 -7.57 4.59
N PRO A 58 5.93 -8.89 4.86
CA PRO A 58 4.74 -9.66 5.20
C PRO A 58 4.34 -9.33 6.64
N TYR A 59 3.05 -9.40 6.92
CA TYR A 59 2.55 -9.25 8.28
C TYR A 59 3.23 -10.25 9.23
N GLY A 60 3.86 -9.76 10.29
CA GLY A 60 4.64 -10.57 11.23
C GLY A 60 6.03 -11.00 10.72
N GLY A 61 6.53 -10.36 9.66
CA GLY A 61 7.71 -10.76 8.88
C GLY A 61 9.08 -10.34 9.39
N TRP A 62 9.21 -9.91 10.65
CA TRP A 62 10.50 -9.95 11.36
C TRP A 62 10.43 -11.08 12.39
N THR A 63 11.00 -12.25 12.06
CA THR A 63 11.48 -13.14 13.12
C THR A 63 12.53 -12.38 13.91
N SER A 64 12.33 -12.31 15.24
CA SER A 64 13.23 -11.68 16.20
C SER A 64 14.69 -12.08 16.04
#